data_AF-A0A0P0WMK4-F1
#
_entry.id   AF-A0A0P0WMK4-F1
#
_cell.length_a   1.000
_cell.length_b   1.000
_cell.length_c   1.000
_cell.angle_alpha   90.00
_cell.angle_beta   90.00
_cell.angle_gamma   90.00
#
_symmetry.space_group_name_H-M   'P 1'
#
loop_
_entity.id
_entity.type
_entity.pdbx_description
1 polymer ?
#
loop_
_entity_poly.entity_id
_entity_poly.type
_entity_poly.pdbx_seq_one_letter_code
_entity_poly.pdbx_strand_id
1 'polypeptide(L)'
;LVQDSNTCHKVIDRVASTLIDLANISMLGDYKKLGDTIVTVLQECMQQYANSRNSISTHTKEQIDELLSSKQSFKLEKNMPKEDLHIKQAAALVVKLEGNSLFSSGNIAGAAAKYSEALALCPMKSKKERVVLYSNRAQCYLLLQQPLAAISDATRALCLHSPLNRHAKSLWRRAQAYDMLGLAKESLLDAILFINECSQSNDPDLSLKQNKVPDYAERLVKKQMRTAWLFREAALKHGGIHCEGEASDAFGQEADDSEWETASESDAENDATGEADDETEWKNDNQV
;
A
#
# COMPACT_ATOMS: atom_id res chain seq x y z
N LEU A 1 -24.92 -16.12 -10.71
CA LEU A 1 -23.87 -15.14 -11.09
C LEU A 1 -22.52 -15.82 -11.28
N VAL A 2 -21.98 -16.57 -10.29
CA VAL A 2 -20.66 -17.26 -10.44
C VAL A 2 -20.68 -18.44 -11.42
N GLN A 3 -21.85 -19.04 -11.70
CA GLN A 3 -22.00 -20.20 -12.60
C GLN A 3 -22.25 -19.84 -14.08
N ASP A 4 -22.42 -18.55 -14.40
CA ASP A 4 -22.63 -18.12 -15.79
C ASP A 4 -21.28 -17.78 -16.45
N SER A 5 -20.87 -18.63 -17.38
CA SER A 5 -19.59 -18.52 -18.13
C SER A 5 -19.46 -17.20 -18.89
N ASN A 6 -20.58 -16.54 -19.24
CA ASN A 6 -20.58 -15.28 -19.96
C ASN A 6 -20.43 -14.03 -19.08
N THR A 7 -20.61 -14.13 -17.77
CA THR A 7 -20.48 -12.97 -16.85
C THR A 7 -19.33 -13.11 -15.87
N CYS A 8 -18.84 -14.33 -15.62
CA CYS A 8 -17.79 -14.59 -14.64
C CYS A 8 -16.46 -13.86 -14.94
N HIS A 9 -16.01 -13.79 -16.20
CA HIS A 9 -14.79 -13.05 -16.55
C HIS A 9 -14.88 -11.55 -16.18
N LYS A 10 -16.05 -10.92 -16.39
CA LYS A 10 -16.29 -9.51 -16.00
C LYS A 10 -16.29 -9.32 -14.49
N VAL A 11 -16.79 -10.32 -13.76
CA VAL A 11 -16.75 -10.30 -12.30
C VAL A 11 -15.31 -10.38 -11.83
N ILE A 12 -14.51 -11.29 -12.40
CA ILE A 12 -13.07 -11.43 -12.06
C ILE A 12 -12.33 -10.12 -12.33
N ASP A 13 -12.50 -9.51 -13.51
CA ASP A 13 -11.90 -8.20 -13.82
C ASP A 13 -12.27 -7.12 -12.80
N ARG A 14 -13.48 -7.17 -12.24
CA ARG A 14 -13.96 -6.20 -11.25
C ARG A 14 -13.40 -6.44 -9.85
N VAL A 15 -13.21 -7.70 -9.45
CA VAL A 15 -12.82 -8.05 -8.07
C VAL A 15 -11.35 -8.41 -7.91
N ALA A 16 -10.61 -8.62 -9.01
CA ALA A 16 -9.24 -9.13 -8.96
C ALA A 16 -8.32 -8.30 -8.06
N SER A 17 -8.28 -6.97 -8.20
CA SER A 17 -7.45 -6.10 -7.36
C SER A 17 -7.74 -6.30 -5.87
N THR A 18 -9.02 -6.32 -5.49
CA THR A 18 -9.43 -6.52 -4.10
C THR A 18 -9.07 -7.91 -3.56
N LEU A 19 -9.17 -8.95 -4.39
CA LEU A 19 -8.78 -10.31 -4.01
C LEU A 19 -7.27 -10.44 -3.87
N ILE A 20 -6.50 -9.78 -4.74
CA ILE A 20 -5.03 -9.76 -4.67
C ILE A 20 -4.56 -9.06 -3.40
N ASP A 21 -5.14 -7.90 -3.07
CA ASP A 21 -4.83 -7.20 -1.82
C ASP A 21 -5.16 -8.08 -0.59
N LEU A 22 -6.31 -8.75 -0.62
CA LEU A 22 -6.72 -9.68 0.44
C LEU A 22 -5.79 -10.91 0.53
N ALA A 23 -5.26 -11.39 -0.59
CA ALA A 23 -4.33 -12.51 -0.64
C ALA A 23 -2.95 -12.20 -0.03
N ASN A 24 -2.58 -10.92 0.01
CA ASN A 24 -1.34 -10.44 0.63
C ASN A 24 -1.46 -10.26 2.15
N ILE A 25 -2.68 -10.22 2.69
CA ILE A 25 -2.92 -10.14 4.13
C ILE A 25 -2.61 -11.50 4.77
N SER A 26 -1.78 -11.49 5.82
CA SER A 26 -1.28 -12.72 6.46
C SER A 26 -2.31 -13.40 7.34
N MET A 27 -3.22 -12.63 7.96
CA MET A 27 -4.30 -13.11 8.81
C MET A 27 -5.50 -12.18 8.72
N LEU A 28 -6.69 -12.75 8.50
CA LEU A 28 -7.96 -12.03 8.61
C LEU A 28 -8.81 -12.74 9.65
N GLY A 29 -8.77 -12.27 10.90
CA GLY A 29 -9.38 -12.98 12.03
C GLY A 29 -8.80 -14.39 12.19
N ASP A 30 -9.67 -15.39 12.29
CA ASP A 30 -9.29 -16.80 12.48
C ASP A 30 -8.81 -17.52 11.21
N TYR A 31 -8.91 -16.86 10.05
CA TYR A 31 -8.64 -17.51 8.75
C TYR A 31 -7.15 -17.43 8.35
N LYS A 32 -6.32 -18.31 8.92
CA LYS A 32 -4.86 -18.39 8.67
C LYS A 32 -4.44 -18.79 7.24
N LYS A 33 -5.36 -19.31 6.42
CA LYS A 33 -5.07 -19.79 5.05
C LYS A 33 -5.88 -19.07 3.96
N LEU A 34 -6.59 -18.01 4.32
CA LEU A 34 -7.48 -17.32 3.38
C LEU A 34 -6.74 -16.85 2.12
N GLY A 35 -5.55 -16.26 2.28
CA GLY A 35 -4.78 -15.78 1.14
C GLY A 35 -4.34 -16.88 0.18
N ASP A 36 -3.98 -18.07 0.69
CA ASP A 36 -3.61 -19.20 -0.17
C ASP A 36 -4.81 -19.80 -0.89
N THR A 37 -5.98 -19.81 -0.24
CA THR A 37 -7.25 -20.20 -0.88
C THR A 37 -7.61 -19.24 -2.01
N ILE A 38 -7.48 -17.93 -1.79
CA ILE A 38 -7.76 -16.92 -2.82
C ILE A 38 -6.83 -17.10 -4.03
N VAL A 39 -5.54 -17.31 -3.79
CA VAL A 39 -4.56 -17.54 -4.87
C VAL A 39 -4.91 -18.78 -5.68
N THR A 40 -5.31 -19.87 -5.01
CA THR A 40 -5.70 -21.12 -5.67
C THR A 40 -6.93 -20.90 -6.57
N VAL A 41 -7.96 -20.22 -6.05
CA VAL A 41 -9.18 -19.91 -6.83
C VAL A 41 -8.87 -19.01 -8.04
N LEU A 42 -8.04 -17.97 -7.85
CA LEU A 42 -7.62 -17.10 -8.95
C LEU A 42 -6.86 -17.86 -10.04
N GLN A 43 -5.98 -18.78 -9.65
CA GLN A 43 -5.22 -19.63 -10.58
C GLN A 43 -6.15 -20.57 -11.37
N GLU A 44 -7.11 -21.21 -10.71
CA GLU A 44 -8.10 -22.06 -11.37
C GLU A 44 -8.97 -21.27 -12.36
N CYS A 45 -9.38 -20.05 -11.99
CA CYS A 45 -10.10 -19.17 -12.89
C CYS A 45 -9.28 -18.85 -14.16
N MET A 46 -7.99 -18.53 -14.02
CA MET A 46 -7.15 -18.27 -15.19
C MET A 46 -7.07 -19.46 -16.14
N GLN A 47 -6.93 -20.68 -15.60
CA GLN A 47 -6.86 -21.90 -16.41
C GLN A 47 -8.19 -22.19 -17.13
N GLN A 48 -9.33 -21.94 -16.48
CA GLN A 48 -10.65 -22.15 -17.07
C GLN A 48 -10.92 -21.18 -18.25
N TYR A 49 -10.46 -19.94 -18.16
CA TYR A 49 -10.71 -18.91 -19.19
C TYR A 49 -9.56 -18.73 -20.20
N ALA A 50 -8.46 -19.50 -20.09
CA ALA A 50 -7.35 -19.46 -21.05
C ALA A 50 -7.77 -19.87 -22.47
N ASN A 51 -8.76 -20.76 -22.61
CA ASN A 51 -9.22 -21.31 -23.90
C ASN A 51 -10.61 -20.81 -24.34
N SER A 52 -11.23 -19.89 -23.58
CA SER A 52 -12.59 -19.39 -23.86
C SER A 52 -12.57 -18.14 -24.76
N ARG A 53 -13.61 -17.98 -25.60
CA ARG A 53 -13.83 -16.75 -26.41
C ARG A 53 -14.01 -15.49 -25.55
N ASN A 54 -14.38 -15.65 -24.28
CA ASN A 54 -14.54 -14.57 -23.31
C ASN A 54 -13.36 -14.59 -22.34
N SER A 55 -12.32 -13.80 -22.64
CA SER A 55 -11.08 -13.79 -21.88
C SER A 55 -11.04 -12.66 -20.86
N ILE A 56 -10.44 -12.94 -19.70
CA ILE A 56 -10.08 -11.95 -18.67
C ILE A 56 -9.19 -10.86 -19.29
N SER A 57 -9.34 -9.62 -18.83
CA SER A 57 -8.50 -8.49 -19.23
C SER A 57 -7.00 -8.82 -19.14
N THR A 58 -6.19 -8.31 -20.07
CA THR A 58 -4.73 -8.48 -20.04
C THR A 58 -4.14 -7.93 -18.76
N HIS A 59 -4.60 -6.76 -18.32
CA HIS A 59 -4.16 -6.13 -17.07
C HIS A 59 -4.44 -7.02 -15.85
N THR A 60 -5.65 -7.59 -15.78
CA THR A 60 -6.03 -8.47 -14.68
C THR A 60 -5.21 -9.76 -14.67
N LYS A 61 -4.88 -10.31 -15.85
CA LYS A 61 -3.98 -11.47 -15.95
C LYS A 61 -2.59 -11.14 -15.44
N GLU A 62 -2.02 -10.01 -15.85
CA GLU A 62 -0.69 -9.56 -15.39
C GLU A 62 -0.65 -9.41 -13.86
N GLN A 63 -1.69 -8.85 -13.25
CA GLN A 63 -1.78 -8.71 -11.79
C GLN A 63 -1.84 -10.07 -11.07
N ILE A 64 -2.59 -11.04 -11.62
CA ILE A 64 -2.67 -12.39 -11.03
C ILE A 64 -1.35 -13.14 -11.24
N ASP A 65 -0.71 -13.03 -12.41
CA ASP A 65 0.59 -13.62 -12.69
C ASP A 65 1.68 -13.06 -11.77
N GLU A 66 1.64 -11.76 -11.47
CA GLU A 66 2.53 -11.13 -10.48
C GLU A 66 2.31 -11.72 -9.08
N LEU A 67 1.05 -11.91 -8.65
CA LEU A 67 0.73 -12.54 -7.38
C LEU A 67 1.25 -13.99 -7.31
N LEU A 68 1.08 -14.76 -8.38
CA LEU A 68 1.56 -16.15 -8.48
C LEU A 68 3.09 -16.21 -8.43
N SER A 69 3.77 -15.32 -9.17
CA SER A 69 5.23 -15.20 -9.18
C SER A 69 5.78 -14.82 -7.80
N SER A 70 5.08 -13.94 -7.08
CA SER A 70 5.40 -13.55 -5.71
C SER A 70 5.29 -14.74 -4.75
N LYS A 71 4.22 -15.53 -4.84
CA LYS A 71 4.02 -16.76 -4.04
C LYS A 71 5.07 -17.83 -4.37
N GLN A 72 5.49 -17.95 -5.63
CA GLN A 72 6.57 -18.85 -6.01
C GLN A 72 7.91 -18.41 -5.43
N SER A 73 8.23 -17.11 -5.51
CA SER A 73 9.43 -16.53 -4.91
C SER A 73 9.49 -16.81 -3.40
N PHE A 74 8.37 -16.64 -2.69
CA PHE A 74 8.29 -16.97 -1.26
C PHE A 74 8.61 -18.46 -0.98
N LYS A 75 8.13 -19.38 -1.83
CA LYS A 75 8.43 -20.82 -1.68
C LYS A 75 9.91 -21.13 -1.92
N LEU A 76 10.53 -20.48 -2.92
CA LEU A 76 11.95 -20.63 -3.21
C LEU A 76 12.80 -20.10 -2.06
N GLU A 77 12.47 -18.90 -1.55
CA GLU A 77 13.18 -18.26 -0.45
C GLU A 77 13.03 -19.02 0.88
N LYS A 78 11.93 -19.76 1.08
CA LYS A 78 11.75 -20.62 2.25
C LYS A 78 12.85 -21.69 2.37
N ASN A 79 13.41 -22.13 1.24
CA ASN A 79 14.43 -23.17 1.18
C ASN A 79 15.86 -22.62 1.05
N MET A 80 16.03 -21.29 0.99
CA MET A 80 17.37 -20.68 0.92
C MET A 80 18.05 -20.65 2.30
N PRO A 81 19.38 -20.78 2.36
CA PRO A 81 20.13 -20.65 3.61
C PRO A 81 20.01 -19.22 4.15
N LYS A 82 20.15 -19.08 5.47
CA LYS A 82 19.98 -17.79 6.16
C LYS A 82 21.00 -16.75 5.69
N GLU A 83 22.22 -17.19 5.39
CA GLU A 83 23.31 -16.36 4.90
C GLU A 83 22.96 -15.70 3.56
N ASP A 84 22.41 -16.46 2.61
CA ASP A 84 21.98 -15.93 1.31
C ASP A 84 20.82 -14.93 1.45
N LEU A 85 19.94 -15.15 2.43
CA LEU A 85 18.85 -14.22 2.73
C LEU A 85 19.39 -12.89 3.27
N HIS A 86 20.39 -12.93 4.15
CA HIS A 86 21.06 -11.74 4.66
C HIS A 86 21.81 -11.00 3.55
N ILE A 87 22.46 -11.72 2.63
CA ILE A 87 23.12 -11.11 1.46
C ILE A 87 22.09 -10.38 0.58
N LYS A 88 20.93 -11.01 0.30
CA LYS A 88 19.83 -10.37 -0.42
C LYS A 88 19.31 -9.12 0.28
N GLN A 89 19.11 -9.19 1.59
CA GLN A 89 18.63 -8.06 2.39
C GLN A 89 19.64 -6.90 2.37
N ALA A 90 20.93 -7.20 2.52
CA ALA A 90 21.99 -6.20 2.42
C ALA A 90 22.07 -5.57 1.01
N ALA A 91 21.95 -6.37 -0.05
CA ALA A 91 21.90 -5.87 -1.42
C ALA A 91 20.69 -4.96 -1.65
N ALA A 92 19.50 -5.36 -1.18
CA ALA A 92 18.29 -4.53 -1.25
C ALA A 92 18.46 -3.20 -0.51
N LEU A 93 19.14 -3.20 0.65
CA LEU A 93 19.44 -1.99 1.41
C LEU A 93 20.37 -1.03 0.65
N VAL A 94 21.42 -1.53 0.00
CA VAL A 94 22.31 -0.71 -0.83
C VAL A 94 21.52 -0.04 -1.95
N VAL A 95 20.70 -0.81 -2.67
CA VAL A 95 19.87 -0.27 -3.76
C VAL A 95 18.81 0.71 -3.24
N LYS A 96 18.25 0.49 -2.04
CA LYS A 96 17.35 1.46 -1.35
C LYS A 96 18.06 2.81 -1.18
N LEU A 97 19.31 2.80 -0.69
CA LEU A 97 20.08 4.01 -0.45
C LEU A 97 20.40 4.77 -1.75
N GLU A 98 20.70 4.05 -2.84
CA GLU A 98 20.82 4.64 -4.18
C GLU A 98 19.51 5.31 -4.62
N GLY A 99 18.37 4.65 -4.40
CA GLY A 99 17.05 5.22 -4.65
C GLY A 99 16.81 6.51 -3.85
N ASN A 100 17.17 6.53 -2.57
CA ASN A 100 17.06 7.71 -1.71
C ASN A 100 17.96 8.86 -2.21
N SER A 101 19.16 8.56 -2.71
CA SER A 101 20.07 9.56 -3.29
C SER A 101 19.50 10.16 -4.59
N LEU A 102 18.95 9.32 -5.47
CA LEU A 102 18.26 9.78 -6.68
C LEU A 102 17.03 10.62 -6.36
N PHE A 103 16.26 10.22 -5.35
CA PHE A 103 15.09 10.96 -4.89
C PHE A 103 15.51 12.35 -4.40
N SER A 104 16.51 12.41 -3.52
CA SER A 104 17.01 13.66 -2.94
C SER A 104 17.65 14.60 -3.96
N SER A 105 18.17 14.06 -5.06
CA SER A 105 18.70 14.85 -6.19
C SER A 105 17.63 15.26 -7.20
N GLY A 106 16.36 14.93 -6.96
CA GLY A 106 15.22 15.28 -7.82
C GLY A 106 15.01 14.34 -9.01
N ASN A 107 15.82 13.29 -9.17
CA ASN A 107 15.60 12.27 -10.20
C ASN A 107 14.57 11.24 -9.73
N ILE A 108 13.30 11.66 -9.73
CA ILE A 108 12.17 10.87 -9.21
C ILE A 108 11.95 9.57 -10.00
N ALA A 109 12.06 9.61 -11.33
CA ALA A 109 11.92 8.43 -12.17
C ALA A 109 13.03 7.40 -11.91
N GLY A 110 14.28 7.87 -11.76
CA GLY A 110 15.42 7.03 -11.36
C GLY A 110 15.24 6.41 -9.98
N ALA A 111 14.72 7.19 -9.01
CA ALA A 111 14.41 6.68 -7.67
C ALA A 111 13.36 5.57 -7.71
N ALA A 112 12.26 5.76 -8.47
CA ALA A 112 11.23 4.74 -8.64
C ALA A 112 11.79 3.43 -9.24
N ALA A 113 12.69 3.54 -10.21
CA ALA A 113 13.36 2.38 -10.80
C ALA A 113 14.24 1.65 -9.77
N LYS A 114 15.01 2.39 -8.97
CA LYS A 114 15.85 1.82 -7.90
C LYS A 114 15.04 1.17 -6.79
N TYR A 115 13.93 1.77 -6.35
CA TYR A 115 13.05 1.09 -5.38
C TYR A 115 12.43 -0.19 -5.94
N SER A 116 12.16 -0.24 -7.24
CA SER A 116 11.70 -1.47 -7.90
C SER A 116 12.77 -2.56 -7.92
N GLU A 117 14.02 -2.20 -8.20
CA GLU A 117 15.18 -3.11 -8.11
C GLU A 117 15.36 -3.61 -6.67
N ALA A 118 15.29 -2.71 -5.67
CA ALA A 118 15.37 -3.08 -4.27
C ALA A 118 14.25 -4.04 -3.84
N LEU A 119 13.01 -3.84 -4.33
CA LEU A 119 11.88 -4.74 -4.06
C LEU A 119 12.07 -6.14 -4.66
N ALA A 120 12.76 -6.25 -5.80
CA ALA A 120 13.07 -7.53 -6.44
C ALA A 120 14.14 -8.32 -5.69
N LEU A 121 15.07 -7.61 -5.02
CA LEU A 121 16.13 -8.21 -4.19
C LEU A 121 15.66 -8.50 -2.76
N CYS A 122 14.76 -7.68 -2.24
CA CYS A 122 14.31 -7.73 -0.85
C CYS A 122 13.58 -9.07 -0.58
N PRO A 123 14.02 -9.84 0.43
CA PRO A 123 13.34 -11.07 0.81
C PRO A 123 11.85 -10.87 1.06
N MET A 124 11.02 -11.81 0.61
CA MET A 124 9.56 -11.72 0.77
C MET A 124 9.11 -11.73 2.24
N LYS A 125 9.95 -12.28 3.15
CA LYS A 125 9.71 -12.28 4.60
C LYS A 125 10.07 -10.96 5.29
N SER A 126 10.93 -10.13 4.68
CA SER A 126 11.37 -8.82 5.19
C SER A 126 10.27 -7.77 5.02
N LYS A 127 9.14 -7.99 5.71
CA LYS A 127 7.93 -7.17 5.54
C LYS A 127 8.18 -5.71 5.86
N LYS A 128 8.92 -5.40 6.92
CA LYS A 128 9.22 -4.03 7.34
C LYS A 128 9.90 -3.27 6.21
N GLU A 129 10.98 -3.82 5.66
CA GLU A 129 11.72 -3.21 4.55
C GLU A 129 10.87 -3.09 3.28
N ARG A 130 10.02 -4.07 2.97
CA ARG A 130 9.12 -3.98 1.82
C ARG A 130 8.06 -2.89 2.00
N VAL A 131 7.53 -2.68 3.21
CA VAL A 131 6.59 -1.57 3.51
C VAL A 131 7.25 -0.23 3.16
N VAL A 132 8.48 -0.01 3.61
CA VAL A 132 9.28 1.18 3.32
C VAL A 132 9.45 1.38 1.82
N LEU A 133 9.93 0.36 1.12
CA LEU A 133 10.20 0.43 -0.31
C LEU A 133 8.94 0.73 -1.14
N TYR A 134 7.82 0.06 -0.84
CA TYR A 134 6.54 0.36 -1.49
C TYR A 134 6.07 1.78 -1.16
N SER A 135 6.19 2.22 0.10
CA SER A 135 5.77 3.56 0.48
C SER A 135 6.60 4.64 -0.25
N ASN A 136 7.93 4.48 -0.32
CA ASN A 136 8.80 5.44 -1.01
C ASN A 136 8.58 5.43 -2.52
N ARG A 137 8.33 4.27 -3.13
CA ARG A 137 7.98 4.21 -4.55
C ARG A 137 6.60 4.82 -4.83
N ALA A 138 5.64 4.69 -3.92
CA ALA A 138 4.36 5.41 -4.01
C ALA A 138 4.56 6.94 -4.01
N GLN A 139 5.49 7.47 -3.19
CA GLN A 139 5.85 8.90 -3.23
C GLN A 139 6.37 9.29 -4.62
N CYS A 140 7.26 8.49 -5.20
CA CYS A 140 7.75 8.76 -6.55
C CYS A 140 6.59 8.81 -7.56
N TYR A 141 5.63 7.89 -7.47
CA TYR A 141 4.49 7.88 -8.38
C TYR A 141 3.53 9.07 -8.18
N LEU A 142 3.37 9.58 -6.96
CA LEU A 142 2.65 10.83 -6.73
C LEU A 142 3.32 12.01 -7.44
N LEU A 143 4.63 12.17 -7.24
CA LEU A 143 5.42 13.24 -7.87
C LEU A 143 5.44 13.13 -9.39
N LEU A 144 5.41 11.91 -9.93
CA LEU A 144 5.31 11.64 -11.37
C LEU A 144 3.88 11.74 -11.93
N GLN A 145 2.90 12.17 -11.13
CA GLN A 145 1.49 12.29 -11.52
C GLN A 145 0.86 10.96 -11.98
N GLN A 146 1.24 9.86 -11.33
CA GLN A 146 0.75 8.50 -11.59
C GLN A 146 -0.08 7.97 -10.40
N PRO A 147 -1.29 8.50 -10.15
CA PRO A 147 -2.04 8.23 -8.93
C PRO A 147 -2.46 6.75 -8.79
N LEU A 148 -2.75 6.05 -9.89
CA LEU A 148 -3.11 4.62 -9.84
C LEU A 148 -1.95 3.74 -9.35
N ALA A 149 -0.72 4.04 -9.78
CA ALA A 149 0.47 3.33 -9.33
C ALA A 149 0.77 3.65 -7.85
N ALA A 150 0.62 4.91 -7.44
CA ALA A 150 0.74 5.32 -6.05
C ALA A 150 -0.26 4.61 -5.13
N ILE A 151 -1.54 4.48 -5.54
CA ILE A 151 -2.56 3.74 -4.80
C ILE A 151 -2.17 2.28 -4.65
N SER A 152 -1.70 1.64 -5.72
CA SER A 152 -1.31 0.24 -5.69
C SER A 152 -0.17 -0.01 -4.69
N ASP A 153 0.89 0.79 -4.77
CA ASP A 153 2.05 0.64 -3.87
C ASP A 153 1.71 0.99 -2.42
N ALA A 154 0.99 2.09 -2.19
CA ALA A 154 0.58 2.46 -0.84
C ALA A 154 -0.33 1.38 -0.22
N THR A 155 -1.21 0.75 -1.01
CA THR A 155 -2.05 -0.36 -0.55
C THR A 155 -1.22 -1.59 -0.22
N ARG A 156 -0.25 -1.97 -1.06
CA ARG A 156 0.69 -3.07 -0.76
C ARG A 156 1.44 -2.82 0.54
N ALA A 157 1.93 -1.60 0.78
CA ALA A 157 2.57 -1.23 2.03
C ALA A 157 1.63 -1.41 3.23
N LEU A 158 0.37 -0.96 3.13
CA LEU A 158 -0.63 -1.07 4.21
C LEU A 158 -1.06 -2.52 4.49
N CYS A 159 -1.10 -3.38 3.46
CA CYS A 159 -1.36 -4.81 3.59
C CYS A 159 -0.20 -5.59 4.24
N LEU A 160 1.03 -5.14 4.04
CA LEU A 160 2.24 -5.79 4.60
C LEU A 160 2.57 -5.31 6.02
N HIS A 161 2.16 -4.10 6.37
CA HIS A 161 2.43 -3.52 7.68
C HIS A 161 1.76 -4.33 8.81
N SER A 162 2.43 -4.41 9.95
CA SER A 162 1.92 -5.04 11.16
C SER A 162 2.04 -4.05 12.31
N PRO A 163 0.92 -3.57 12.89
CA PRO A 163 -0.48 -3.91 12.61
C PRO A 163 -1.00 -3.42 11.23
N LEU A 164 -1.95 -4.15 10.64
CA LEU A 164 -2.51 -3.84 9.30
C LEU A 164 -3.07 -2.41 9.23
N ASN A 165 -2.90 -1.76 8.07
CA ASN A 165 -3.39 -0.40 7.79
C ASN A 165 -2.89 0.69 8.75
N ARG A 166 -1.78 0.48 9.46
CA ARG A 166 -1.22 1.45 10.43
C ARG A 166 0.15 1.98 10.00
N HIS A 167 0.28 2.41 8.75
CA HIS A 167 1.50 3.08 8.26
C HIS A 167 1.17 4.49 7.78
N ALA A 168 1.48 5.50 8.61
CA ALA A 168 1.06 6.89 8.41
C ALA A 168 1.43 7.44 7.03
N LYS A 169 2.69 7.29 6.60
CA LYS A 169 3.16 7.78 5.29
C LYS A 169 2.39 7.14 4.13
N SER A 170 2.11 5.84 4.18
CA SER A 170 1.34 5.17 3.13
C SER A 170 -0.13 5.61 3.11
N LEU A 171 -0.76 5.81 4.27
CA LEU A 171 -2.12 6.36 4.35
C LEU A 171 -2.19 7.74 3.71
N TRP A 172 -1.25 8.62 4.06
CA TRP A 172 -1.18 9.97 3.50
C TRP A 172 -0.99 9.97 1.98
N ARG A 173 -0.01 9.19 1.50
CA ARG A 173 0.27 9.04 0.07
C ARG A 173 -0.94 8.51 -0.70
N ARG A 174 -1.68 7.54 -0.14
CA ARG A 174 -2.89 7.01 -0.78
C ARG A 174 -4.04 8.01 -0.75
N ALA A 175 -4.19 8.78 0.32
CA ALA A 175 -5.17 9.86 0.41
C ALA A 175 -4.96 10.93 -0.67
N GLN A 176 -3.70 11.33 -0.91
CA GLN A 176 -3.32 12.27 -1.97
C GLN A 176 -3.62 11.68 -3.36
N ALA A 177 -3.27 10.42 -3.59
CA ALA A 177 -3.56 9.77 -4.88
C ALA A 177 -5.07 9.64 -5.15
N TYR A 178 -5.88 9.37 -4.13
CA TYR A 178 -7.34 9.39 -4.26
C TYR A 178 -7.90 10.79 -4.54
N ASP A 179 -7.32 11.84 -3.94
CA ASP A 179 -7.69 13.22 -4.23
C ASP A 179 -7.45 13.57 -5.71
N MET A 180 -6.29 13.16 -6.26
CA MET A 180 -5.96 13.35 -7.68
C MET A 180 -6.95 12.68 -8.64
N LEU A 181 -7.59 11.59 -8.20
CA LEU A 181 -8.60 10.86 -8.98
C LEU A 181 -10.05 11.35 -8.72
N GLY A 182 -10.25 12.33 -7.83
CA GLY A 182 -11.59 12.79 -7.44
C GLY A 182 -12.35 11.79 -6.54
N LEU A 183 -11.66 10.80 -5.97
CA LEU A 183 -12.23 9.79 -5.08
C LEU A 183 -12.31 10.33 -3.66
N ALA A 184 -13.21 11.30 -3.46
CA ALA A 184 -13.28 12.12 -2.25
C ALA A 184 -13.57 11.32 -0.98
N LYS A 185 -14.38 10.25 -1.06
CA LYS A 185 -14.73 9.44 0.12
C LYS A 185 -13.53 8.63 0.60
N GLU A 186 -12.85 8.00 -0.34
CA GLU A 186 -11.66 7.18 -0.13
C GLU A 186 -10.51 8.05 0.41
N SER A 187 -10.28 9.21 -0.21
CA SER A 187 -9.30 10.20 0.27
C SER A 187 -9.59 10.67 1.69
N LEU A 188 -10.86 10.96 2.01
CA LEU A 188 -11.27 11.37 3.36
C LEU A 188 -11.01 10.28 4.41
N LEU A 189 -11.34 9.02 4.09
CA LEU A 189 -11.14 7.90 5.01
C LEU A 189 -9.66 7.70 5.34
N ASP A 190 -8.79 7.70 4.33
CA ASP A 190 -7.35 7.56 4.54
C ASP A 190 -6.77 8.76 5.30
N ALA A 191 -7.24 10.00 5.02
CA ALA A 191 -6.80 11.19 5.76
C ALA A 191 -7.20 11.14 7.24
N ILE A 192 -8.40 10.65 7.58
CA ILE A 192 -8.83 10.46 8.97
C ILE A 192 -7.99 9.39 9.66
N LEU A 193 -7.72 8.27 8.98
CA LEU A 193 -6.86 7.21 9.50
C LEU A 193 -5.42 7.70 9.74
N PHE A 194 -4.89 8.52 8.82
CA PHE A 194 -3.59 9.16 8.98
C PHE A 194 -3.54 10.02 10.24
N ILE A 195 -4.52 10.90 10.46
CA ILE A 195 -4.60 11.76 11.65
C ILE A 195 -4.65 10.93 12.93
N ASN A 196 -5.44 9.86 12.93
CA ASN A 196 -5.52 8.96 14.07
C ASN A 196 -4.18 8.26 14.34
N GLU A 197 -3.44 7.89 13.30
CA GLU A 197 -2.10 7.28 13.45
C GLU A 197 -1.08 8.26 14.02
N CYS A 198 -1.01 9.49 13.50
CA CYS A 198 -0.13 10.54 14.04
C CYS A 198 -0.43 10.87 15.51
N SER A 199 -1.70 10.74 15.92
CA SER A 199 -2.11 10.96 17.31
C SER A 199 -1.69 9.84 18.26
N GLN A 200 -1.39 8.64 17.72
CA GLN A 200 -1.04 7.44 18.49
C GLN A 200 0.45 7.07 18.39
N SER A 201 1.21 7.70 17.49
CA SER A 201 2.63 7.40 17.27
C SER A 201 3.53 8.00 18.35
N ASN A 202 4.51 7.22 18.81
CA ASN A 202 5.57 7.66 19.75
C ASN A 202 6.81 8.25 19.04
N ASP A 203 6.83 8.23 17.71
CA ASP A 203 7.94 8.75 16.92
C ASP A 203 8.12 10.24 17.22
N PRO A 204 9.31 10.71 17.66
CA PRO A 204 9.58 12.13 17.85
C PRO A 204 9.22 12.96 16.61
N ASP A 205 9.47 12.48 15.39
CA ASP A 205 9.17 13.21 14.14
C ASP A 205 7.65 13.41 13.92
N LEU A 206 6.84 12.42 14.32
CA LEU A 206 5.37 12.49 14.29
C LEU A 206 4.76 13.19 15.52
N SER A 207 5.43 13.12 16.68
CA SER A 207 4.95 13.62 17.97
C SER A 207 5.37 15.06 18.29
N LEU A 208 6.15 15.70 17.39
CA LEU A 208 6.81 16.99 17.60
C LEU A 208 5.88 18.18 17.91
N LYS A 209 4.55 18.07 17.81
CA LYS A 209 3.63 19.18 18.12
C LYS A 209 2.33 18.70 18.78
N GLN A 210 2.37 18.43 20.09
CA GLN A 210 1.22 18.42 21.03
C GLN A 210 -0.17 18.28 20.38
N ASN A 211 -0.65 17.05 20.15
CA ASN A 211 -2.07 16.77 19.83
C ASN A 211 -2.70 17.64 18.70
N LYS A 212 -1.89 18.25 17.83
CA LYS A 212 -2.38 19.10 16.75
C LYS A 212 -2.27 18.35 15.44
N VAL A 213 -3.42 18.17 14.81
CA VAL A 213 -3.55 17.69 13.44
C VAL A 213 -2.66 18.56 12.54
N PRO A 214 -1.81 17.98 11.68
CA PRO A 214 -1.03 18.78 10.73
C PRO A 214 -1.95 19.62 9.84
N ASP A 215 -1.62 20.90 9.66
CA ASP A 215 -2.48 21.87 8.95
C ASP A 215 -2.86 21.38 7.53
N TYR A 216 -1.93 20.73 6.83
CA TYR A 216 -2.17 20.17 5.51
C TYR A 216 -3.21 19.03 5.53
N ALA A 217 -3.20 18.19 6.58
CA ALA A 217 -4.15 17.11 6.75
C ALA A 217 -5.55 17.65 7.08
N GLU A 218 -5.62 18.69 7.92
CA GLU A 218 -6.87 19.39 8.20
C GLU A 218 -7.46 20.02 6.92
N ARG A 219 -6.63 20.66 6.09
CA ARG A 219 -7.04 21.22 4.80
C ARG A 219 -7.62 20.14 3.88
N LEU A 220 -6.93 19.01 3.74
CA LEU A 220 -7.40 17.90 2.91
C LEU A 220 -8.72 17.34 3.41
N VAL A 221 -8.85 17.10 4.72
CA VAL A 221 -10.10 16.62 5.33
C VAL A 221 -11.26 17.59 5.05
N LYS A 222 -11.06 18.90 5.27
CA LYS A 222 -12.08 19.91 4.98
C LYS A 222 -12.47 19.94 3.50
N LYS A 223 -11.50 19.85 2.59
CA LYS A 223 -11.73 19.77 1.14
C LYS A 223 -12.58 18.54 0.79
N GLN A 224 -12.21 17.36 1.30
CA GLN A 224 -12.93 16.13 0.97
C GLN A 224 -14.29 16.01 1.63
N MET A 225 -14.46 16.51 2.86
CA MET A 225 -15.77 16.55 3.51
C MET A 225 -16.80 17.36 2.72
N ARG A 226 -16.38 18.49 2.12
CA ARG A 226 -17.22 19.30 1.24
C ARG A 226 -17.53 18.56 -0.06
N THR A 227 -16.52 17.96 -0.68
CA THR A 227 -16.63 17.27 -1.98
C THR A 227 -17.45 15.98 -1.90
N ALA A 228 -17.33 15.22 -0.81
CA ALA A 228 -18.09 13.99 -0.59
C ALA A 228 -19.57 14.23 -0.26
N TRP A 229 -19.99 15.49 -0.09
CA TRP A 229 -21.35 15.91 0.30
C TRP A 229 -21.87 15.24 1.58
N LEU A 230 -21.00 14.67 2.41
CA LEU A 230 -21.35 13.92 3.63
C LEU A 230 -22.14 14.77 4.64
N PHE A 231 -22.00 16.10 4.58
CA PHE A 231 -22.71 17.05 5.44
C PHE A 231 -23.67 17.96 4.67
N ARG A 232 -24.04 17.65 3.42
CA ARG A 232 -24.96 18.47 2.62
C ARG A 232 -26.22 18.83 3.39
N GLU A 233 -26.83 17.82 4.00
CA GLU A 233 -28.11 17.96 4.69
C GLU A 233 -27.99 18.71 6.02
N ALA A 234 -26.87 18.53 6.74
CA ALA A 234 -26.57 19.28 7.95
C ALA A 234 -26.27 20.76 7.64
N ALA A 235 -25.51 21.03 6.57
CA ALA A 235 -25.22 22.38 6.09
C ALA A 235 -26.48 23.13 5.62
N LEU A 236 -27.42 22.43 5.00
CA LEU A 236 -28.72 23.00 4.60
C LEU A 236 -29.61 23.33 5.82
N LYS A 237 -29.59 22.49 6.86
CA LYS A 237 -30.41 22.68 8.08
C LYS A 237 -29.92 23.83 8.98
N HIS A 238 -28.63 24.18 8.93
CA HIS A 238 -28.05 25.23 9.77
C HIS A 238 -27.94 26.62 9.11
N GLY A 239 -28.64 26.86 7.99
CA GLY A 239 -28.63 28.18 7.32
C GLY A 239 -27.35 28.37 6.50
N GLY A 240 -27.38 27.90 5.26
CA GLY A 240 -26.20 27.72 4.41
C GLY A 240 -25.37 28.97 4.19
N ILE A 241 -24.04 28.80 4.24
CA ILE A 241 -23.12 29.61 3.46
C ILE A 241 -23.35 29.20 2.00
N HIS A 242 -23.89 30.13 1.21
CA HIS A 242 -24.06 29.97 -0.22
C HIS A 242 -22.67 29.96 -0.87
N CYS A 243 -22.15 28.78 -1.22
CA CYS A 243 -21.01 28.69 -2.11
C CYS A 243 -21.54 28.65 -3.55
N GLU A 244 -21.98 29.79 -4.05
CA GLU A 244 -21.88 30.01 -5.49
C GLU A 244 -20.43 30.37 -5.79
N GLY A 245 -19.84 29.55 -6.65
CA GLY A 245 -18.45 29.61 -7.05
C GLY A 245 -18.28 28.55 -8.11
N GLU A 246 -18.67 28.92 -9.33
CA GLU A 246 -18.32 28.21 -10.54
C GLU A 246 -16.87 27.72 -10.48
N ALA A 247 -16.67 26.52 -11.01
CA ALA A 247 -15.36 26.01 -11.35
C ALA A 247 -14.64 27.04 -12.22
N SER A 248 -13.78 27.84 -11.61
CA SER A 248 -12.73 28.57 -12.30
C SER A 248 -11.40 28.14 -11.70
N ASP A 249 -10.65 27.45 -12.56
CA ASP A 249 -9.26 27.08 -12.38
C ASP A 249 -8.43 28.31 -11.98
N ALA A 250 -7.98 28.37 -10.73
CA ALA A 250 -6.85 29.18 -10.29
C ALA A 250 -6.44 28.82 -8.86
N PHE A 251 -6.04 27.57 -8.61
CA PHE A 251 -5.18 27.30 -7.46
C PHE A 251 -3.74 27.29 -7.98
N GLY A 252 -3.04 28.39 -7.70
CA GLY A 252 -1.63 28.55 -8.02
C GLY A 252 -0.79 27.44 -7.38
N GLN A 253 0.30 27.11 -8.07
CA GLN A 253 1.46 26.45 -7.47
C GLN A 253 2.00 27.34 -6.35
N GLU A 254 1.45 27.20 -5.15
CA GLU A 254 2.09 27.69 -3.93
C GLU A 254 2.78 26.51 -3.27
N ALA A 255 4.03 26.75 -2.86
CA ALA A 255 4.98 25.74 -2.43
C ALA A 255 4.35 24.76 -1.44
N ASP A 256 4.44 23.48 -1.81
CA ASP A 256 4.03 22.36 -0.98
C ASP A 256 5.05 22.22 0.15
N ASP A 257 4.83 22.95 1.25
CA ASP A 257 5.63 22.90 2.47
C ASP A 257 5.42 21.57 3.26
N SER A 258 5.12 20.48 2.54
CA SER A 258 5.02 19.14 3.11
C SER A 258 6.42 18.63 3.41
N GLU A 259 6.89 18.92 4.62
CA GLU A 259 8.14 18.38 5.22
C GLU A 259 8.23 16.82 5.12
N TRP A 260 7.09 16.16 4.90
CA TRP A 260 6.92 14.71 4.67
C TRP A 260 7.31 14.20 3.28
N GLU A 261 7.70 15.08 2.35
CA GLU A 261 8.22 14.73 1.02
C GLU A 261 9.58 14.03 1.08
N THR A 262 10.27 14.01 2.23
CA THR A 262 11.62 13.43 2.32
C THR A 262 11.59 11.90 2.49
N ALA A 263 12.36 11.21 1.64
CA ALA A 263 12.56 9.76 1.66
C ALA A 263 13.36 9.23 2.88
N SER A 264 13.64 10.09 3.86
CA SER A 264 14.38 9.73 5.07
C SER A 264 13.47 9.00 6.03
N GLU A 265 13.68 7.70 6.13
CA GLU A 265 13.30 6.91 7.30
C GLU A 265 14.59 6.63 8.04
N SER A 266 14.76 7.24 9.21
CA SER A 266 15.72 6.75 10.19
C SER A 266 15.09 5.52 10.84
N ASP A 267 15.65 4.35 10.57
CA ASP A 267 15.30 3.03 11.14
C ASP A 267 15.63 2.94 12.66
N ALA A 268 15.37 4.00 13.44
CA ALA A 268 15.67 4.07 14.86
C ALA A 268 14.46 3.65 15.72
N GLU A 269 13.70 2.64 15.30
CA GLU A 269 12.81 1.91 16.20
C GLU A 269 13.52 0.64 16.70
N ASN A 270 14.28 0.85 17.78
CA ASN A 270 14.60 -0.11 18.82
C ASN A 270 14.90 -1.56 18.38
N ASP A 271 16.19 -1.81 18.12
CA ASP A 271 16.82 -3.12 17.91
C ASP A 271 16.85 -3.98 19.21
N ALA A 272 15.85 -3.83 20.08
CA ALA A 272 15.83 -4.36 21.43
C ALA A 272 14.46 -4.97 21.81
N THR A 273 13.94 -5.83 20.95
CA THR A 273 13.11 -6.96 21.40
C THR A 273 13.29 -8.06 20.37
N GLY A 274 14.13 -9.04 20.70
CA GLY A 274 14.30 -10.22 19.89
C GLY A 274 12.95 -10.82 19.57
N GLU A 275 12.70 -11.07 18.28
CA GLU A 275 11.62 -11.94 17.86
C GLU A 275 11.85 -13.28 18.56
N ALA A 276 11.02 -13.55 19.56
CA ALA A 276 10.85 -14.89 20.08
C ALA A 276 10.33 -15.72 18.91
N ASP A 277 11.21 -16.57 18.39
CA ASP A 277 10.85 -17.66 17.48
C ASP A 277 9.60 -18.35 18.02
N ASP A 278 8.56 -18.41 17.20
CA ASP A 278 7.41 -19.30 17.40
C ASP A 278 7.91 -20.74 17.16
N GLU A 279 8.69 -21.26 18.11
CA GLU A 279 8.96 -22.68 18.28
C GLU A 279 7.68 -23.37 18.77
N THR A 280 6.75 -23.61 17.87
CA THR A 280 5.70 -24.62 18.09
C THR A 280 6.09 -25.93 17.40
N GLU A 281 6.93 -26.67 18.14
CA GLU A 281 6.80 -28.12 18.40
C GLU A 281 6.54 -29.02 17.17
N TRP A 282 7.61 -29.32 16.42
CA TRP A 282 7.70 -30.60 15.68
C TRP A 282 8.48 -31.59 16.54
N LYS A 283 7.79 -32.21 17.52
CA LYS A 283 8.30 -33.45 18.11
C LYS A 283 8.16 -34.56 17.09
N ASN A 284 9.32 -35.01 16.61
CA ASN A 284 9.52 -36.32 16.02
C ASN A 284 9.13 -37.39 17.04
N ASP A 285 8.00 -38.04 16.84
CA ASP A 285 7.79 -39.39 17.38
C ASP A 285 8.17 -40.39 16.30
N ASN A 286 9.45 -40.77 16.30
CA ASN A 286 9.94 -41.91 15.54
C ASN A 286 11.03 -42.61 16.36
N GLN A 287 10.62 -43.54 17.23
CA GLN A 287 11.36 -44.62 17.91
C GLN A 287 10.45 -45.13 19.05
N VAL A 288 10.08 -46.40 19.23
CA VAL A 288 10.50 -47.73 18.76
C VAL A 288 9.24 -48.62 18.74
#